data_AF-K0SCX6-F1
#
_entry.id   AF-K0SCX6-F1
#
_cell.length_a   1.000
_cell.length_b   1.000
_cell.length_c   1.000
_cell.angle_alpha   90.00
_cell.angle_beta   90.00
_cell.angle_gamma   90.00
#
_symmetry.space_group_name_H-M   'P 1'
#
loop_
_entity.id
_entity.type
_entity.pdbx_description
1 polymer ?
#
loop_
_entity_poly.entity_id
_entity_poly.type
_entity_poly.pdbx_seq_one_letter_code
_entity_poly.pdbx_strand_id
1 'polypeptide(L)'
;MTVPPPTSGGGGGAMTESAQLHSARRSWAEFNLTSRRPHLDATAQSLIDAREASLAARKRLGELTKSLKGAIRTATSAAGGDRDAAVASLAAGCKSTIKSYQEEIDGLTKRCKSAEASFVQLYQGLYECADPAVSLEEAIRIIDGRDGQVANLLRGMEELNSELQGLRDEKDRLAGELDAKEGELAATRKDAAGGGRRRRRRGRR
;
A
#
# COMPACT_ATOMS: atom_id res chain seq x y z
N MET A 1 36.41 16.84 -14.05
CA MET A 1 35.12 16.17 -13.76
C MET A 1 35.31 15.33 -12.51
N THR A 2 34.86 15.84 -11.37
CA THR A 2 34.95 15.20 -10.05
C THR A 2 33.74 14.30 -9.85
N VAL A 3 33.98 13.01 -9.60
CA VAL A 3 32.94 12.03 -9.27
C VAL A 3 32.52 12.24 -7.82
N PRO A 4 31.21 12.38 -7.50
CA PRO A 4 30.76 12.53 -6.12
C PRO A 4 30.82 11.18 -5.38
N PRO A 5 31.00 11.18 -4.05
CA PRO A 5 31.09 9.97 -3.25
C PRO A 5 29.73 9.26 -3.12
N PRO A 6 29.70 7.93 -2.88
CA PRO A 6 28.47 7.20 -2.68
C PRO A 6 27.84 7.63 -1.34
N THR A 7 26.59 8.08 -1.42
CA THR A 7 25.76 8.39 -0.26
C THR A 7 25.52 7.11 0.55
N SER A 8 26.12 7.04 1.73
CA SER A 8 25.77 6.08 2.77
C SER A 8 24.38 6.41 3.31
N GLY A 9 23.39 5.59 3.00
CA GLY A 9 22.01 5.79 3.44
C GLY A 9 21.05 4.77 2.85
N GLY A 10 21.18 3.49 3.22
CA GLY A 10 20.39 2.40 2.61
C GLY A 10 19.76 1.38 3.55
N GLY A 11 20.00 1.44 4.88
CA GLY A 11 19.58 0.36 5.78
C GLY A 11 18.16 0.48 6.36
N GLY A 12 17.62 1.70 6.51
CA GLY A 12 16.38 1.94 7.27
C GLY A 12 15.07 1.86 6.48
N GLY A 13 15.10 2.14 5.17
CA GLY A 13 13.89 2.21 4.32
C GLY A 13 13.30 0.84 3.97
N ALA A 14 14.14 -0.12 3.58
CA ALA A 14 13.67 -1.44 3.14
C ALA A 14 12.97 -2.24 4.26
N MET A 15 13.46 -2.15 5.50
CA MET A 15 12.88 -2.84 6.66
C MET A 15 11.53 -2.24 7.09
N THR A 16 11.33 -0.94 6.88
CA THR A 16 10.03 -0.29 7.11
C THR A 16 9.05 -0.55 5.97
N GLU A 17 9.51 -0.64 4.73
CA GLU A 17 8.68 -0.98 3.56
C GLU A 17 8.15 -2.43 3.61
N SER A 18 8.99 -3.41 3.96
CA SER A 18 8.55 -4.80 4.13
C SER A 18 7.51 -4.94 5.24
N ALA A 19 7.75 -4.31 6.40
CA ALA A 19 6.79 -4.31 7.51
C ALA A 19 5.44 -3.68 7.13
N GLN A 20 5.45 -2.60 6.34
CA GLN A 20 4.23 -1.97 5.82
C GLN A 20 3.47 -2.91 4.87
N LEU A 21 4.18 -3.62 3.99
CA LEU A 21 3.58 -4.57 3.05
C LEU A 21 2.89 -5.73 3.79
N HIS A 22 3.56 -6.32 4.78
CA HIS A 22 2.97 -7.36 5.64
C HIS A 22 1.74 -6.86 6.40
N SER A 23 1.78 -5.62 6.92
CA SER A 23 0.65 -5.00 7.60
C SER A 23 -0.55 -4.79 6.67
N ALA A 24 -0.30 -4.26 5.46
CA ALA A 24 -1.32 -4.08 4.44
C ALA A 24 -1.94 -5.42 4.04
N ARG A 25 -1.11 -6.46 3.82
CA ARG A 25 -1.59 -7.81 3.50
C ARG A 25 -2.44 -8.39 4.62
N ARG A 26 -2.05 -8.21 5.88
CA ARG A 26 -2.83 -8.69 7.03
C ARG A 26 -4.19 -7.99 7.09
N SER A 27 -4.20 -6.68 6.93
CA SER A 27 -5.42 -5.86 6.93
C SER A 27 -6.40 -6.29 5.82
N TRP A 28 -5.91 -6.50 4.60
CA TRP A 28 -6.73 -6.96 3.48
C TRP A 28 -7.21 -8.41 3.64
N ALA A 29 -6.37 -9.29 4.18
CA ALA A 29 -6.76 -10.68 4.46
C ALA A 29 -7.86 -10.76 5.53
N GLU A 30 -7.77 -9.93 6.58
CA GLU A 30 -8.80 -9.83 7.62
C GLU A 30 -10.08 -9.15 7.10
N PHE A 31 -9.92 -8.13 6.25
CA PHE A 31 -11.05 -7.52 5.55
C PHE A 31 -11.80 -8.56 4.71
N ASN A 32 -11.10 -9.52 4.10
CA ASN A 32 -11.67 -10.66 3.38
C ASN A 32 -12.77 -10.25 2.39
N LEU A 33 -12.36 -9.46 1.39
CA LEU A 33 -13.26 -8.89 0.39
C LEU A 33 -14.11 -9.97 -0.27
N THR A 34 -13.50 -11.11 -0.60
CA THR A 34 -14.18 -12.24 -1.23
C THR A 34 -15.40 -12.72 -0.45
N SER A 35 -15.29 -12.87 0.87
CA SER A 35 -16.41 -13.28 1.74
C SER A 35 -17.52 -12.23 1.86
N ARG A 36 -17.18 -10.95 1.68
CA ARG A 36 -18.12 -9.82 1.83
C ARG A 36 -18.88 -9.50 0.55
N ARG A 37 -18.37 -9.91 -0.62
CA ARG A 37 -19.00 -9.67 -1.93
C ARG A 37 -20.50 -9.99 -1.98
N PRO A 38 -20.98 -11.17 -1.50
CA PRO A 38 -22.41 -11.47 -1.55
C PRO A 38 -23.27 -10.50 -0.73
N HIS A 39 -22.75 -9.98 0.38
CA HIS A 39 -23.46 -8.98 1.19
C HIS A 39 -23.49 -7.61 0.50
N LEU A 40 -22.40 -7.25 -0.17
CA LEU A 40 -22.34 -6.03 -0.97
C LEU A 40 -23.29 -6.10 -2.18
N ASP A 41 -23.37 -7.26 -2.86
CA ASP A 41 -24.35 -7.54 -3.91
C ASP A 41 -25.78 -7.36 -3.42
N ALA A 42 -26.13 -7.99 -2.29
CA ALA A 42 -27.45 -7.88 -1.70
C ALA A 42 -27.80 -6.42 -1.33
N THR A 43 -26.83 -5.69 -0.81
CA THR A 43 -26.99 -4.26 -0.48
C THR A 43 -27.20 -3.43 -1.74
N ALA A 44 -26.42 -3.67 -2.80
CA ALA A 44 -26.56 -2.99 -4.08
C ALA A 44 -27.95 -3.25 -4.70
N GLN A 45 -28.41 -4.50 -4.68
CA GLN A 45 -29.75 -4.84 -5.16
C GLN A 45 -30.84 -4.15 -4.34
N SER A 46 -30.75 -4.20 -3.01
CA SER A 46 -31.71 -3.52 -2.14
C SER A 46 -31.77 -2.00 -2.38
N LEU A 47 -30.64 -1.37 -2.69
CA LEU A 47 -30.57 0.06 -3.04
C LEU A 47 -31.26 0.35 -4.37
N ILE A 48 -31.10 -0.51 -5.37
CA ILE A 48 -31.80 -0.41 -6.66
C ILE A 48 -33.31 -0.50 -6.43
N ASP A 49 -33.77 -1.49 -5.66
CA ASP A 49 -35.20 -1.68 -5.38
C ASP A 49 -35.78 -0.48 -4.61
N ALA A 50 -35.08 0.01 -3.59
CA ALA A 50 -35.48 1.18 -2.81
C ALA A 50 -35.55 2.46 -3.65
N ARG A 51 -34.62 2.62 -4.60
CA ARG A 51 -34.61 3.74 -5.56
C ARG A 51 -35.85 3.70 -6.45
N GLU A 52 -36.18 2.54 -7.00
CA GLU A 52 -37.35 2.35 -7.87
C GLU A 52 -38.66 2.62 -7.11
N ALA A 53 -38.82 2.04 -5.92
CA ALA A 53 -39.96 2.27 -5.05
C ALA A 53 -40.12 3.77 -4.70
N SER A 54 -39.02 4.43 -4.34
CA SER A 54 -39.02 5.85 -4.02
C SER A 54 -39.35 6.73 -5.23
N LEU A 55 -38.92 6.35 -6.44
CA LEU A 55 -39.27 7.06 -7.67
C LEU A 55 -40.77 6.96 -7.96
N ALA A 56 -41.37 5.78 -7.79
CA ALA A 56 -42.79 5.56 -7.96
C ALA A 56 -43.62 6.36 -6.94
N ALA A 57 -43.23 6.33 -5.66
CA ALA A 57 -43.91 7.08 -4.60
C ALA A 57 -43.93 8.59 -4.86
N ARG A 58 -42.82 9.17 -5.34
CA ARG A 58 -42.72 10.60 -5.66
C ARG A 58 -43.59 11.01 -6.84
N LYS A 59 -43.64 10.20 -7.90
CA LYS A 59 -44.55 10.44 -9.04
C LYS A 59 -46.00 10.53 -8.55
N ARG A 60 -46.44 9.55 -7.75
CA ARG A 60 -47.78 9.54 -7.14
C ARG A 60 -48.04 10.77 -6.27
N LEU A 61 -47.06 11.16 -5.45
CA LEU A 61 -47.22 12.31 -4.56
C LEU A 61 -47.30 13.65 -5.33
N GLY A 62 -46.57 13.77 -6.44
CA GLY A 62 -46.68 14.89 -7.37
C GLY A 62 -48.09 15.01 -7.98
N GLU A 63 -48.69 13.89 -8.36
CA GLU A 63 -50.07 13.83 -8.88
C GLU A 63 -51.10 14.22 -7.81
N LEU A 64 -51.02 13.63 -6.61
CA LEU A 64 -51.90 13.97 -5.48
C LEU A 64 -51.81 15.47 -5.13
N THR A 65 -50.60 16.00 -5.11
CA THR A 65 -50.35 17.43 -4.87
C THR A 65 -50.96 18.34 -5.93
N LYS A 66 -50.90 17.94 -7.21
CA LYS A 66 -51.50 18.69 -8.31
C LYS A 66 -53.03 18.66 -8.23
N SER A 67 -53.60 17.50 -7.91
CA SER A 67 -55.04 17.32 -7.67
C SER A 67 -55.53 18.18 -6.50
N LEU A 68 -54.83 18.14 -5.36
CA LEU A 68 -55.17 18.93 -4.17
C LEU A 68 -55.14 20.44 -4.44
N LYS A 69 -54.10 20.93 -5.14
CA LYS A 69 -54.05 22.34 -5.58
C LYS A 69 -55.22 22.72 -6.50
N GLY A 70 -55.68 21.79 -7.33
CA GLY A 70 -56.88 21.95 -8.16
C GLY A 70 -58.14 22.09 -7.32
N ALA A 71 -58.36 21.16 -6.39
CA ALA A 71 -59.52 21.17 -5.49
C ALA A 71 -59.58 22.44 -4.64
N ILE A 72 -58.44 22.89 -4.09
CA ILE A 72 -58.35 24.14 -3.33
C ILE A 72 -58.78 25.33 -4.19
N ARG A 73 -58.28 25.42 -5.44
CA ARG A 73 -58.63 26.52 -6.37
C ARG A 73 -60.13 26.54 -6.66
N THR A 74 -60.71 25.39 -6.99
CA THR A 74 -62.14 25.26 -7.27
C THR A 74 -62.98 25.66 -6.06
N ALA A 75 -62.59 25.24 -4.85
CA ALA A 75 -63.28 25.60 -3.62
C ALA A 75 -63.24 27.11 -3.33
N THR A 76 -62.10 27.77 -3.57
CA THR A 76 -61.98 29.23 -3.39
C THR A 76 -62.71 30.06 -4.44
N SER A 77 -62.93 29.54 -5.64
CA SER A 77 -63.63 30.27 -6.72
C SER A 77 -65.17 30.20 -6.60
N ALA A 78 -65.70 29.40 -5.67
CA ALA A 78 -67.14 29.14 -5.54
C ALA A 78 -67.81 29.86 -4.35
N ALA A 79 -67.06 30.62 -3.53
CA ALA A 79 -67.56 31.22 -2.30
C ALA A 79 -67.80 32.73 -2.45
N GLY A 80 -68.81 33.27 -1.74
CA GLY A 80 -69.18 34.70 -1.69
C GLY A 80 -69.38 35.20 -0.23
N GLY A 81 -68.66 36.25 0.19
CA GLY A 81 -68.81 36.98 1.49
C GLY A 81 -67.53 37.05 2.35
N ASP A 82 -67.60 37.57 3.59
CA ASP A 82 -66.45 37.71 4.52
C ASP A 82 -65.80 36.35 4.91
N ARG A 83 -66.57 35.26 4.75
CA ARG A 83 -66.10 33.88 4.85
C ARG A 83 -65.10 33.52 3.73
N ASP A 84 -65.08 34.24 2.61
CA ASP A 84 -64.16 34.03 1.48
C ASP A 84 -62.74 34.45 1.81
N ALA A 85 -62.55 35.54 2.56
CA ALA A 85 -61.22 36.03 2.91
C ALA A 85 -60.48 35.02 3.81
N ALA A 86 -61.19 34.43 4.77
CA ALA A 86 -60.67 33.36 5.63
C ALA A 86 -60.35 32.08 4.82
N VAL A 87 -61.23 31.68 3.91
CA VAL A 87 -61.03 30.51 3.04
C VAL A 87 -59.87 30.73 2.06
N ALA A 88 -59.73 31.93 1.50
CA ALA A 88 -58.63 32.31 0.63
C ALA A 88 -57.27 32.33 1.36
N SER A 89 -57.25 32.84 2.60
CA SER A 89 -56.06 32.82 3.45
C SER A 89 -55.63 31.38 3.81
N LEU A 90 -56.58 30.52 4.19
CA LEU A 90 -56.33 29.10 4.45
C LEU A 90 -55.81 28.37 3.20
N ALA A 91 -56.42 28.63 2.04
CA ALA A 91 -55.98 28.09 0.75
C ALA A 91 -54.54 28.51 0.40
N ALA A 92 -54.17 29.76 0.67
CA ALA A 92 -52.80 30.25 0.49
C ALA A 92 -51.81 29.55 1.44
N GLY A 93 -52.17 29.37 2.71
CA GLY A 93 -51.38 28.63 3.71
C GLY A 93 -51.17 27.16 3.32
N CYS A 94 -52.22 26.47 2.87
CA CYS A 94 -52.16 25.10 2.36
C CYS A 94 -51.23 25.00 1.14
N LYS A 95 -51.34 25.94 0.19
CA LYS A 95 -50.48 25.97 -1.00
C LYS A 95 -49.00 26.18 -0.65
N SER A 96 -48.71 27.05 0.32
CA SER A 96 -47.34 27.27 0.82
C SER A 96 -46.78 26.03 1.49
N THR A 97 -47.56 25.41 2.37
CA THR A 97 -47.18 24.16 3.08
C THR A 97 -46.89 23.04 2.10
N ILE A 98 -47.77 22.82 1.12
CA ILE A 98 -47.59 21.83 0.05
C ILE A 98 -46.28 22.07 -0.70
N LYS A 99 -45.96 23.33 -1.02
CA LYS A 99 -44.73 23.68 -1.72
C LYS A 99 -43.49 23.33 -0.89
N SER A 100 -43.49 23.65 0.41
CA SER A 100 -42.39 23.31 1.32
C SER A 100 -42.18 21.79 1.45
N TYR A 101 -43.26 21.00 1.56
CA TYR A 101 -43.15 19.53 1.50
C TYR A 101 -42.54 19.06 0.19
N GLN A 102 -42.97 19.64 -0.93
CA GLN A 102 -42.50 19.28 -2.26
C GLN A 102 -40.98 19.55 -2.41
N GLU A 103 -40.52 20.70 -1.92
CA GLU A 103 -39.09 21.06 -1.87
C GLU A 103 -38.28 20.09 -1.00
N GLU A 104 -38.76 19.71 0.20
CA GLU A 104 -38.04 18.75 1.06
C GLU A 104 -38.00 17.34 0.46
N ILE A 105 -39.09 16.90 -0.18
CA ILE A 105 -39.12 15.62 -0.92
C ILE A 105 -38.09 15.64 -2.05
N ASP A 106 -38.02 16.71 -2.84
CA ASP A 106 -37.04 16.85 -3.92
C ASP A 106 -35.60 16.90 -3.37
N GLY A 107 -35.39 17.60 -2.25
CA GLY A 107 -34.11 17.64 -1.54
C GLY A 107 -33.66 16.26 -1.05
N LEU A 108 -34.54 15.52 -0.38
CA LEU A 108 -34.28 14.13 0.05
C LEU A 108 -34.02 13.22 -1.15
N THR A 109 -34.78 13.39 -2.25
CA THR A 109 -34.57 12.65 -3.51
C THR A 109 -33.17 12.82 -4.05
N LYS A 110 -32.70 14.06 -4.12
CA LYS A 110 -31.37 14.37 -4.64
C LYS A 110 -30.29 13.76 -3.76
N ARG A 111 -30.44 13.84 -2.42
CA ARG A 111 -29.50 13.23 -1.46
C ARG A 111 -29.46 11.71 -1.59
N CYS A 112 -30.61 11.03 -1.64
CA CYS A 112 -30.68 9.58 -1.82
C CYS A 112 -30.03 9.14 -3.14
N LYS A 113 -30.40 9.77 -4.27
CA LYS A 113 -29.81 9.46 -5.58
C LYS A 113 -28.29 9.62 -5.58
N SER A 114 -27.77 10.67 -4.93
CA SER A 114 -26.33 10.89 -4.82
C SER A 114 -25.67 9.78 -3.99
N ALA A 115 -26.23 9.44 -2.83
CA ALA A 115 -25.67 8.41 -1.95
C ALA A 115 -25.71 7.01 -2.60
N GLU A 116 -26.84 6.65 -3.23
CA GLU A 116 -27.01 5.43 -4.01
C GLU A 116 -26.00 5.35 -5.16
N ALA A 117 -25.85 6.44 -5.94
CA ALA A 117 -24.90 6.48 -7.04
C ALA A 117 -23.45 6.34 -6.55
N SER A 118 -23.07 7.04 -5.48
CA SER A 118 -21.73 6.92 -4.88
C SER A 118 -21.46 5.51 -4.35
N PHE A 119 -22.46 4.86 -3.73
CA PHE A 119 -22.33 3.47 -3.27
C PHE A 119 -22.13 2.52 -4.45
N VAL A 120 -22.97 2.60 -5.48
CA VAL A 120 -22.88 1.70 -6.64
C VAL A 120 -21.55 1.89 -7.39
N GLN A 121 -21.07 3.12 -7.55
CA GLN A 121 -19.77 3.41 -8.16
C GLN A 121 -18.61 2.79 -7.37
N LEU A 122 -18.60 2.98 -6.04
CA LEU A 122 -17.59 2.37 -5.16
C LEU A 122 -17.67 0.85 -5.21
N TYR A 123 -18.88 0.30 -5.16
CA TYR A 123 -19.13 -1.13 -5.17
C TYR A 123 -18.63 -1.78 -6.47
N GLN A 124 -19.01 -1.23 -7.63
CA GLN A 124 -18.57 -1.75 -8.93
C GLN A 124 -17.04 -1.74 -9.03
N GLY A 125 -16.39 -0.61 -8.71
CA GLY A 125 -14.94 -0.52 -8.73
C GLY A 125 -14.26 -1.54 -7.80
N LEU A 126 -14.83 -1.77 -6.61
CA LEU A 126 -14.31 -2.75 -5.66
C LEU A 126 -14.56 -4.20 -6.11
N TYR A 127 -15.67 -4.47 -6.79
CA TYR A 127 -16.06 -5.81 -7.23
C TYR A 127 -15.24 -6.28 -8.45
N GLU A 128 -14.95 -5.36 -9.38
CA GLU A 128 -14.15 -5.64 -10.58
C GLU A 128 -12.69 -5.96 -10.26
N CYS A 129 -12.15 -5.41 -9.16
CA CYS A 129 -10.79 -5.70 -8.72
C CYS A 129 -10.69 -7.08 -8.05
N ALA A 130 -9.64 -7.83 -8.35
CA ALA A 130 -9.28 -9.02 -7.59
C ALA A 130 -8.96 -8.67 -6.12
N ASP A 131 -9.12 -9.64 -5.20
CA ASP A 131 -8.82 -9.44 -3.78
C ASP A 131 -7.34 -9.05 -3.60
N PRO A 132 -7.03 -7.84 -3.07
CA PRO A 132 -5.66 -7.37 -2.93
C PRO A 132 -4.80 -8.27 -2.05
N ALA A 133 -5.39 -9.01 -1.10
CA ALA A 133 -4.64 -9.89 -0.21
C ALA A 133 -3.85 -10.95 -0.97
N VAL A 134 -4.38 -11.45 -2.09
CA VAL A 134 -3.74 -12.47 -2.92
C VAL A 134 -2.49 -11.93 -3.59
N SER A 135 -2.59 -10.76 -4.23
CA SER A 135 -1.45 -10.13 -4.91
C SER A 135 -0.38 -9.67 -3.93
N LEU A 136 -0.79 -9.18 -2.75
CA LEU A 136 0.15 -8.76 -1.70
C LEU A 136 0.91 -9.94 -1.10
N GLU A 137 0.25 -11.10 -0.91
CA GLU A 137 0.90 -12.32 -0.43
C GLU A 137 1.99 -12.79 -1.41
N GLU A 138 1.72 -12.74 -2.72
CA GLU A 138 2.72 -13.11 -3.73
C GLU A 138 3.90 -12.13 -3.76
N ALA A 139 3.62 -10.81 -3.66
CA ALA A 139 4.67 -9.81 -3.59
C ALA A 139 5.59 -10.00 -2.36
N ILE A 140 5.00 -10.33 -1.21
CA ILE A 140 5.75 -10.65 0.02
C ILE A 140 6.67 -11.86 -0.20
N ARG A 141 6.16 -12.95 -0.80
CA ARG A 141 6.98 -14.14 -1.07
C ARG A 141 8.19 -13.83 -1.94
N ILE A 142 8.02 -12.99 -2.96
CA ILE A 142 9.10 -12.58 -3.84
C ILE A 142 10.16 -11.77 -3.07
N ILE A 143 9.73 -10.83 -2.23
CA ILE A 143 10.63 -10.00 -1.42
C ILE A 143 11.39 -10.84 -0.39
N ASP A 144 10.68 -11.67 0.38
CA ASP A 144 11.29 -12.56 1.39
C ASP A 144 12.28 -13.52 0.74
N GLY A 145 11.93 -14.06 -0.44
CA GLY A 145 12.82 -14.91 -1.23
C GLY A 145 14.08 -14.18 -1.67
N ARG A 146 13.95 -12.94 -2.16
CA ARG A 146 15.09 -12.10 -2.58
C ARG A 146 15.98 -11.75 -1.39
N ASP A 147 15.40 -11.37 -0.26
CA ASP A 147 16.14 -11.00 0.95
C ASP A 147 16.91 -12.22 1.50
N GLY A 148 16.32 -13.42 1.41
CA GLY A 148 17.01 -14.68 1.70
C GLY A 148 18.19 -14.95 0.75
N GLN A 149 18.05 -14.68 -0.55
CA GLN A 149 19.15 -14.80 -1.51
C GLN A 149 20.29 -13.81 -1.20
N VAL A 150 19.95 -12.56 -0.88
CA VAL A 150 20.94 -11.53 -0.50
C VAL A 150 21.68 -11.95 0.77
N ALA A 151 20.97 -12.43 1.80
CA ALA A 151 21.60 -12.91 3.03
C ALA A 151 22.56 -14.08 2.79
N ASN A 152 22.17 -15.03 1.93
CA ASN A 152 23.04 -16.15 1.55
C ASN A 152 24.30 -15.69 0.79
N LEU A 153 24.15 -14.73 -0.13
CA LEU A 153 25.29 -14.17 -0.88
C LEU A 153 26.25 -13.41 0.04
N LEU A 154 25.72 -12.60 0.96
CA LEU A 154 26.53 -11.86 1.93
C LEU A 154 27.34 -12.80 2.82
N ARG A 155 26.71 -13.88 3.32
CA ARG A 155 27.41 -14.91 4.10
C ARG A 155 28.51 -15.58 3.29
N GLY A 156 28.24 -15.98 2.05
CA GLY A 156 29.27 -16.59 1.19
C GLY A 156 30.43 -15.64 0.87
N MET A 157 30.15 -14.33 0.76
CA MET A 157 31.20 -13.33 0.56
C MET A 157 32.07 -13.16 1.81
N GLU A 158 31.47 -13.22 3.01
CA GLU A 158 32.19 -13.17 4.28
C GLU A 158 33.08 -14.41 4.49
N GLU A 159 32.57 -15.60 4.19
CA GLU A 159 33.31 -16.86 4.21
C GLU A 159 34.53 -16.79 3.27
N LEU A 160 34.31 -16.42 1.99
CA LEU A 160 35.38 -16.29 1.01
C LEU A 160 36.43 -15.25 1.42
N ASN A 161 36.01 -14.14 2.01
CA ASN A 161 36.92 -13.10 2.47
C ASN A 161 37.77 -13.59 3.65
N SER A 162 37.20 -14.38 4.57
CA SER A 162 37.93 -15.03 5.65
C SER A 162 38.96 -16.04 5.12
N GLU A 163 38.60 -16.84 4.12
CA GLU A 163 39.53 -17.78 3.48
C GLU A 163 40.68 -17.05 2.78
N LEU A 164 40.39 -15.97 2.04
CA LEU A 164 41.41 -15.15 1.39
C LEU A 164 42.37 -14.51 2.39
N GLN A 165 41.86 -14.08 3.54
CA GLN A 165 42.68 -13.54 4.61
C GLN A 165 43.59 -14.61 5.22
N GLY A 166 43.06 -15.80 5.51
CA GLY A 166 43.85 -16.94 5.98
C GLY A 166 44.97 -17.33 5.00
N LEU A 167 44.67 -17.36 3.69
CA LEU A 167 45.67 -17.64 2.67
C LEU A 167 46.76 -16.56 2.57
N ARG A 168 46.42 -15.28 2.78
CA ARG A 168 47.42 -14.21 2.85
C ARG A 168 48.33 -14.38 4.06
N ASP A 169 47.76 -14.66 5.23
CA ASP A 169 48.52 -14.86 6.46
C ASP A 169 49.46 -16.08 6.33
N GLU A 170 48.98 -17.17 5.74
CA GLU A 170 49.81 -18.35 5.48
C GLU A 170 50.92 -18.07 4.47
N LYS A 171 50.61 -17.35 3.38
CA LYS A 171 51.62 -16.92 2.40
C LYS A 171 52.70 -16.06 3.07
N ASP A 172 52.31 -15.10 3.92
CA ASP A 172 53.25 -14.21 4.61
C ASP A 172 54.11 -15.00 5.61
N ARG A 173 53.52 -15.99 6.31
CA ARG A 173 54.25 -16.92 7.19
C ARG A 173 55.31 -17.72 6.41
N LEU A 174 54.92 -18.33 5.30
CA LEU A 174 55.82 -19.13 4.47
C LEU A 174 56.93 -18.27 3.85
N ALA A 175 56.61 -17.04 3.44
CA ALA A 175 57.62 -16.09 2.95
C ALA A 175 58.67 -15.77 4.02
N GLY A 176 58.24 -15.53 5.27
CA GLY A 176 59.16 -15.32 6.40
C GLY A 176 60.02 -16.54 6.72
N GLU A 177 59.47 -17.75 6.62
CA GLU A 177 60.24 -19.00 6.79
C GLU A 177 61.29 -19.18 5.69
N LEU A 178 60.96 -18.84 4.44
CA LEU A 178 61.88 -18.86 3.31
C LEU A 178 63.04 -17.87 3.52
N ASP A 179 62.74 -16.62 3.87
CA ASP A 179 63.76 -15.60 4.14
C ASP A 179 64.70 -16.02 5.28
N ALA A 180 64.16 -16.60 6.35
CA ALA A 180 64.96 -17.12 7.46
C ALA A 180 65.89 -18.25 7.02
N LYS A 181 65.40 -19.19 6.21
CA LYS A 181 66.19 -20.29 5.66
C LYS A 181 67.26 -19.82 4.69
N GLU A 182 66.96 -18.83 3.85
CA GLU A 182 67.95 -18.21 2.97
C GLU A 182 69.07 -17.52 3.78
N GLY A 183 68.72 -16.82 4.86
CA GLY A 183 69.69 -16.23 5.79
C GLY A 183 70.61 -17.26 6.44
N GLU A 184 70.05 -18.39 6.89
CA GLU A 184 70.80 -19.51 7.48
C GLU A 184 71.77 -20.14 6.46
N LEU A 185 71.30 -20.37 5.22
CA LEU A 185 72.14 -20.88 4.12
C LEU A 185 73.24 -19.89 3.71
N ALA A 186 72.97 -18.58 3.75
CA ALA A 186 73.96 -17.56 3.47
C ALA A 186 75.05 -17.50 4.55
N ALA A 187 74.66 -17.60 5.82
CA ALA A 187 75.58 -17.64 6.96
C ALA A 187 76.51 -18.87 6.89
N THR A 188 75.93 -20.06 6.68
CA THR A 188 76.71 -21.31 6.55
C THR A 188 77.67 -21.27 5.35
N ARG A 189 77.27 -20.69 4.20
CA ARG A 189 78.17 -20.43 3.06
C ARG A 189 79.33 -19.51 3.42
N LYS A 190 79.09 -18.43 4.16
CA LYS A 190 80.12 -17.47 4.57
C LYS A 190 81.14 -18.11 5.52
N ASP A 191 80.68 -18.94 6.44
CA ASP A 191 81.54 -19.68 7.38
C ASP A 191 82.39 -20.73 6.66
N ALA A 192 81.81 -21.46 5.70
CA ALA A 192 82.55 -22.39 4.84
C ALA A 192 83.64 -21.67 4.01
N ALA A 193 83.35 -20.46 3.48
CA ALA A 193 84.32 -19.65 2.75
C ALA A 193 85.41 -19.02 3.65
N GLY A 194 85.08 -18.66 4.90
CA GLY A 194 86.01 -18.11 5.89
C GLY A 194 86.98 -19.14 6.48
N GLY A 195 86.51 -20.38 6.68
CA GLY A 195 87.33 -21.50 7.17
C GLY A 195 88.47 -21.91 6.22
N GLY A 196 88.26 -21.76 4.91
CA GLY A 196 89.28 -22.04 3.89
C GLY A 196 90.48 -21.07 3.93
N ARG A 197 90.28 -19.81 4.32
CA ARG A 197 91.36 -18.81 4.41
C ARG A 197 92.25 -18.99 5.64
N ARG A 198 91.70 -19.49 6.76
CA ARG A 198 92.49 -19.73 8.00
C ARG A 198 93.44 -20.94 7.87
N ARG A 199 93.07 -21.97 7.10
CA ARG A 199 93.95 -23.13 6.86
C ARG A 199 95.16 -22.82 5.97
N ARG A 200 95.05 -21.87 5.01
CA ARG A 200 96.18 -21.51 4.12
C ARG A 200 97.30 -20.68 4.78
N ARG A 201 97.09 -20.09 5.96
CA ARG A 201 98.12 -19.28 6.67
C ARG A 201 98.98 -20.06 7.68
N ARG A 202 98.69 -21.33 7.96
CA ARG A 202 99.44 -22.14 8.95
C ARG A 202 100.48 -23.10 8.36
N GLY A 203 100.68 -23.13 7.05
CA GLY A 203 101.67 -24.00 6.38
C GLY A 203 102.66 -23.20 5.54
N ARG A 204 103.53 -22.40 6.18
CA ARG A 204 104.75 -21.82 5.58
C ARG A 204 105.67 -21.38 6.71
N ARG A 205 106.40 -22.33 7.27
CA ARG A 205 107.66 -22.15 7.98
C ARG A 205 108.55 -23.32 7.65
#